data_AF-A0A480B036-F1
#
_entry.id   AF-A0A480B036-F1
#
_cell.length_a   1.000
_cell.length_b   1.000
_cell.length_c   1.000
_cell.angle_alpha   90.00
_cell.angle_beta   90.00
_cell.angle_gamma   90.00
#
_symmetry.space_group_name_H-M   'P 1'
#
loop_
_entity.id
_entity.type
_entity.pdbx_description
1 polymer ?
#
loop_
_entity_poly.entity_id
_entity_poly.type
_entity_poly.pdbx_seq_one_letter_code
_entity_poly.pdbx_strand_id
1 'polypeptide(L)'
;MIDTFEKTYTDWSIDVGTYKYEGITLNEVEQNLYAIEDQEQDFVVISPSKAISIDNKLYNFVQVCSDQDTDLLHIEISVTNDGEQGAIIYGKNELGPQEVLQIIEDFIVHQKVPALDSWDIVLDLRPKMESYVKGSEND
;
A
#
# COMPACT_ATOMS: atom_id res chain seq x y z
N MET A 1 24.31 -17.11 -5.35
CA MET A 1 23.26 -16.56 -4.49
C MET A 1 22.75 -15.36 -5.24
N ILE A 2 21.50 -15.38 -5.73
CA ILE A 2 20.93 -14.19 -6.36
C ILE A 2 20.73 -13.20 -5.22
N ASP A 3 21.28 -12.00 -5.39
CA ASP A 3 21.06 -10.92 -4.45
C ASP A 3 19.55 -10.64 -4.40
N THR A 4 18.94 -10.66 -3.20
CA THR A 4 17.48 -10.47 -3.05
C THR A 4 17.03 -9.17 -3.70
N PHE A 5 17.92 -8.17 -3.74
CA PHE A 5 17.64 -6.86 -4.29
C PHE A 5 17.53 -6.87 -5.82
N GLU A 6 18.34 -7.70 -6.48
CA GLU A 6 18.39 -7.88 -7.93
C GLU A 6 17.44 -8.98 -8.44
N LYS A 7 16.75 -9.68 -7.53
CA LYS A 7 15.76 -10.70 -7.89
C LYS A 7 14.55 -10.02 -8.53
N THR A 8 14.14 -10.51 -9.70
CA THR A 8 12.89 -10.07 -10.33
C THR A 8 11.67 -10.78 -9.70
N TYR A 9 10.72 -9.99 -9.23
CA TYR A 9 9.43 -10.39 -8.70
C TYR A 9 8.36 -10.24 -9.80
N THR A 10 8.21 -11.26 -10.65
CA THR A 10 7.34 -11.24 -11.84
C THR A 10 5.86 -11.09 -11.53
N ASP A 11 5.44 -11.47 -10.32
CA ASP A 11 4.05 -11.34 -9.86
C ASP A 11 3.75 -9.96 -9.26
N TRP A 12 4.63 -8.98 -9.45
CA TRP A 12 4.50 -7.64 -8.91
C TRP A 12 4.65 -6.58 -10.00
N SER A 13 4.09 -5.41 -9.75
CA SER A 13 4.12 -4.28 -10.67
C SER A 13 4.33 -2.97 -9.92
N ILE A 14 4.95 -2.01 -10.61
CA ILE A 14 5.08 -0.63 -10.20
C ILE A 14 4.26 0.24 -11.17
N ASP A 15 3.51 1.17 -10.61
CA ASP A 15 2.80 2.23 -11.32
C ASP A 15 3.21 3.59 -10.73
N VAL A 16 3.73 4.46 -11.59
CA VAL A 16 4.18 5.83 -11.23
C VAL A 16 3.28 6.90 -11.84
N GLY A 17 2.04 6.52 -12.18
CA GLY A 17 1.01 7.38 -12.78
C GLY A 17 1.16 7.56 -14.30
N THR A 18 2.37 7.78 -14.79
CA THR A 18 2.62 7.98 -16.23
C THR A 18 2.77 6.67 -17.01
N TYR A 19 3.26 5.62 -16.35
CA TYR A 19 3.37 4.28 -16.90
C TYR A 19 3.35 3.25 -15.78
N LYS A 20 3.04 2.01 -16.17
CA LYS A 20 3.01 0.82 -15.31
C LYS A 20 3.82 -0.29 -15.96
N TYR A 21 4.59 -1.02 -15.15
CA TYR A 21 5.35 -2.18 -15.60
C TYR A 21 5.26 -3.33 -14.61
N GLU A 22 5.39 -4.56 -15.13
CA GLU A 22 5.35 -5.81 -14.38
C GLU A 22 6.75 -6.42 -14.28
N GLY A 23 7.00 -7.19 -13.23
CA GLY A 23 8.31 -7.77 -12.96
C GLY A 23 9.29 -6.74 -12.43
N ILE A 24 9.22 -6.51 -11.12
CA ILE A 24 10.02 -5.47 -10.44
C ILE A 24 11.19 -6.09 -9.67
N THR A 25 12.15 -5.26 -9.31
CA THR A 25 13.23 -5.55 -8.36
C THR A 25 13.09 -4.66 -7.13
N LEU A 26 13.67 -5.05 -5.99
CA LEU A 26 13.68 -4.17 -4.81
C LEU A 26 14.58 -2.95 -5.04
N ASN A 27 15.60 -3.07 -5.90
CA ASN A 27 16.39 -1.93 -6.34
C ASN A 27 15.54 -0.87 -7.07
N GLU A 28 14.65 -1.28 -7.97
CA GLU A 28 13.72 -0.34 -8.62
C GLU A 28 12.76 0.29 -7.61
N VAL A 29 12.26 -0.50 -6.64
CA VAL A 29 11.45 0.05 -5.54
C VAL A 29 12.22 1.15 -4.81
N GLU A 30 13.44 0.86 -4.35
CA GLU A 30 14.29 1.82 -3.63
C GLU A 30 14.52 3.10 -4.44
N GLN A 31 14.85 2.98 -5.72
CA GLN A 31 15.05 4.13 -6.60
C GLN A 31 13.79 5.00 -6.70
N ASN A 32 12.60 4.40 -6.73
CA ASN A 32 11.34 5.15 -6.73
C ASN A 32 11.10 5.87 -5.40
N LEU A 33 11.50 5.29 -4.26
CA LEU A 33 11.37 5.93 -2.95
C LEU A 33 12.25 7.19 -2.85
N TYR A 34 13.50 7.11 -3.32
CA TYR A 34 14.40 8.26 -3.36
C TYR A 34 13.92 9.32 -4.35
N ALA A 35 13.40 8.94 -5.52
CA ALA A 35 12.83 9.90 -6.46
C ALA A 35 11.63 10.68 -5.88
N ILE A 36 10.86 10.05 -4.98
CA ILE A 36 9.76 10.73 -4.25
C ILE A 36 10.32 11.67 -3.17
N GLU A 37 11.31 11.23 -2.40
CA GLU A 37 12.01 12.06 -1.41
C GLU A 37 12.62 13.32 -2.06
N ASP A 38 13.26 13.16 -3.22
CA ASP A 38 13.87 14.23 -4.02
C ASP A 38 12.85 15.08 -4.81
N GLN A 39 11.55 14.80 -4.66
CA GLN A 39 10.43 15.50 -5.34
C GLN A 39 10.48 15.40 -6.88
N GLU A 40 11.17 14.40 -7.42
CA GLU A 40 11.21 14.09 -8.86
C GLU A 40 9.99 13.26 -9.29
N GLN A 41 9.31 12.63 -8.33
CA GLN A 41 8.14 11.79 -8.54
C GLN A 41 7.09 12.02 -7.45
N ASP A 42 5.82 12.14 -7.84
CA ASP A 42 4.73 12.41 -6.90
C ASP A 42 4.42 11.20 -6.01
N PHE A 43 4.41 10.00 -6.59
CA PHE A 43 4.06 8.76 -5.89
C PHE A 43 4.54 7.51 -6.64
N VAL A 44 4.49 6.37 -5.95
CA VAL A 44 4.60 5.03 -6.54
C VAL A 44 3.53 4.12 -5.95
N VAL A 45 2.89 3.30 -6.78
CA VAL A 45 1.99 2.22 -6.36
C VAL A 45 2.61 0.88 -6.71
N ILE A 46 2.75 0.01 -5.72
CA ILE A 46 3.32 -1.33 -5.83
C ILE A 46 2.20 -2.33 -5.62
N SER A 47 1.89 -3.11 -6.65
CA SER A 47 0.74 -4.02 -6.65
C SER A 47 1.16 -5.45 -6.99
N PRO A 48 0.75 -6.46 -6.20
CA PRO A 48 0.84 -7.85 -6.62
C PRO A 48 -0.19 -8.12 -7.74
N SER A 49 0.11 -9.10 -8.60
CA SER A 49 -0.76 -9.54 -9.69
C SER A 49 -2.08 -10.13 -9.18
N LYS A 50 -2.07 -10.65 -7.95
CA LYS A 50 -3.23 -11.10 -7.18
C LYS A 50 -3.07 -10.65 -5.74
N ALA A 51 -4.17 -10.26 -5.11
CA ALA A 51 -4.16 -9.87 -3.71
C ALA A 51 -3.51 -10.95 -2.83
N ILE A 52 -2.65 -10.52 -1.91
CA ILE A 52 -1.94 -11.42 -0.99
C ILE A 52 -2.83 -11.68 0.22
N SER A 53 -3.02 -12.95 0.58
CA SER A 53 -3.81 -13.34 1.75
C SER A 53 -2.91 -13.56 2.97
N ILE A 54 -3.13 -12.78 4.03
CA ILE A 54 -2.42 -12.87 5.31
C ILE A 54 -3.48 -12.72 6.41
N ASP A 55 -3.57 -13.67 7.34
CA ASP A 55 -4.47 -13.63 8.51
C ASP A 55 -5.93 -13.23 8.18
N ASN A 56 -6.52 -13.88 7.15
CA ASN A 56 -7.88 -13.61 6.65
C ASN A 56 -8.10 -12.17 6.16
N LYS A 57 -7.04 -11.50 5.73
CA LYS A 57 -7.09 -10.20 5.04
C LYS A 57 -6.44 -10.34 3.67
N LEU A 58 -6.93 -9.55 2.73
CA LEU A 58 -6.43 -9.42 1.37
C LEU A 58 -5.74 -8.07 1.22
N TYR A 59 -4.49 -8.11 0.79
CA TYR A 59 -3.65 -6.93 0.58
C TYR A 59 -3.53 -6.68 -0.92
N ASN A 60 -3.99 -5.51 -1.36
CA ASN A 60 -4.19 -5.23 -2.79
C ASN A 60 -3.08 -4.40 -3.41
N PHE A 61 -2.50 -3.45 -2.65
CA PHE A 61 -1.41 -2.59 -3.09
C PHE A 61 -0.77 -1.88 -1.89
N VAL A 62 0.42 -1.37 -2.12
CA VAL A 62 1.10 -0.36 -1.30
C VAL A 62 1.27 0.89 -2.15
N GLN A 63 0.99 2.07 -1.61
CA GLN A 63 1.28 3.35 -2.24
C GLN A 63 2.26 4.13 -1.36
N VAL A 64 3.18 4.85 -1.97
CA VAL A 64 4.08 5.77 -1.27
C VAL A 64 4.05 7.11 -1.98
N CYS A 65 4.00 8.21 -1.23
CA CYS A 65 4.13 9.57 -1.73
C CYS A 65 4.93 10.43 -0.75
N SER A 66 5.24 11.66 -1.16
CA SER A 66 5.86 12.65 -0.26
C SER A 66 4.91 12.98 0.89
N ASP A 67 5.46 13.03 2.10
CA ASP A 67 4.77 13.56 3.27
C ASP A 67 4.89 15.10 3.24
N GLN A 68 3.75 15.77 3.07
CA GLN A 68 3.69 17.18 2.70
C GLN A 68 4.53 18.06 3.64
N ASP A 69 5.31 18.97 3.05
CA ASP A 69 6.17 19.91 3.75
C ASP A 69 7.34 19.25 4.54
N THR A 70 7.69 18.00 4.20
CA THR A 70 8.86 17.29 4.76
C THR A 70 9.71 16.62 3.66
N ASP A 71 10.94 16.26 4.01
CA ASP A 71 11.80 15.39 3.19
C ASP A 71 11.56 13.90 3.55
N LEU A 72 10.36 13.55 4.02
CA LEU A 72 9.99 12.19 4.42
C LEU A 72 8.85 11.65 3.55
N LEU A 73 8.58 10.36 3.70
CA LEU A 73 7.60 9.63 2.93
C LEU A 73 6.38 9.28 3.78
N HIS A 74 5.23 9.27 3.11
CA HIS A 74 4.00 8.68 3.59
C HIS A 74 3.74 7.37 2.84
N ILE A 75 3.47 6.30 3.58
CA ILE A 75 3.14 4.98 3.03
C ILE A 75 1.70 4.62 3.34
N GLU A 76 1.02 4.04 2.36
CA GLU A 76 -0.34 3.54 2.47
C GLU A 76 -0.42 2.05 2.10
N ILE A 77 -1.17 1.27 2.86
CA ILE A 77 -1.42 -0.15 2.62
C ILE A 77 -2.93 -0.39 2.51
N SER A 78 -3.34 -0.99 1.39
CA SER A 78 -4.74 -1.34 1.13
C SER A 78 -5.07 -2.73 1.68
N VAL A 79 -6.13 -2.81 2.50
CA VAL A 79 -6.55 -4.02 3.19
C VAL A 79 -8.05 -4.26 2.99
N THR A 80 -8.42 -5.46 2.57
CA THR A 80 -9.80 -5.93 2.53
C THR A 80 -9.94 -7.12 3.46
N ASN A 81 -10.89 -7.12 4.39
CA ASN A 81 -11.15 -8.32 5.20
C ASN A 81 -11.77 -9.41 4.31
N ASP A 82 -11.38 -10.67 4.51
CA ASP A 82 -11.90 -11.77 3.72
C ASP A 82 -13.43 -11.88 3.85
N GLY A 83 -14.11 -11.89 2.70
CA GLY A 83 -15.58 -11.88 2.61
C GLY A 83 -16.26 -10.52 2.81
N GLU A 84 -15.52 -9.43 3.10
CA GLU A 84 -16.08 -8.07 3.15
C GLU A 84 -16.00 -7.35 1.80
N GLN A 85 -16.95 -6.44 1.56
CA GLN A 85 -16.90 -5.53 0.41
C GLN A 85 -16.21 -4.23 0.82
N GLY A 86 -15.28 -3.77 -0.01
CA GLY A 86 -14.55 -2.51 0.19
C GLY A 86 -13.25 -2.68 0.99
N ALA A 87 -12.27 -1.83 0.67
CA ALA A 87 -10.97 -1.80 1.34
C ALA A 87 -10.90 -0.69 2.40
N ILE A 88 -10.04 -0.87 3.38
CA ILE A 88 -9.56 0.19 4.26
C ILE A 88 -8.11 0.48 3.86
N ILE A 89 -7.79 1.75 3.68
CA ILE A 89 -6.43 2.22 3.42
C ILE A 89 -5.86 2.74 4.73
N TYR A 90 -4.80 2.08 5.20
CA TYR A 90 -4.05 2.49 6.37
C TYR A 90 -2.81 3.27 5.94
N GLY A 91 -2.55 4.40 6.56
CA GLY A 91 -1.45 5.30 6.22
C GLY A 91 -0.51 5.55 7.40
N LYS A 92 0.74 5.84 7.10
CA LYS A 92 1.75 6.26 8.08
C LYS A 92 2.73 7.27 7.49
N ASN A 93 2.83 8.40 8.17
CA ASN A 93 3.68 9.54 7.84
C ASN A 93 5.10 9.41 8.42
N GLU A 94 5.95 10.38 8.09
CA GLU A 94 7.27 10.63 8.69
C GLU A 94 8.25 9.44 8.63
N LEU A 95 8.29 8.71 7.51
CA LEU A 95 9.24 7.60 7.31
C LEU A 95 10.32 7.94 6.30
N GLY A 96 11.57 7.52 6.56
CA GLY A 96 12.64 7.61 5.56
C GLY A 96 12.54 6.52 4.48
N PRO A 97 13.19 6.69 3.31
CA PRO A 97 13.19 5.70 2.22
C PRO A 97 13.58 4.29 2.66
N GLN A 98 14.58 4.16 3.54
CA GLN A 98 15.04 2.85 4.02
C GLN A 98 14.01 2.16 4.94
N GLU A 99 13.27 2.91 5.74
CA GLU A 99 12.21 2.36 6.58
C GLU A 99 11.02 1.87 5.73
N VAL A 100 10.64 2.67 4.73
CA VAL A 100 9.60 2.32 3.76
C VAL A 100 10.01 1.10 2.93
N LEU A 101 11.26 1.06 2.45
CA LEU A 101 11.81 -0.07 1.73
C LEU A 101 11.74 -1.35 2.54
N GLN A 102 12.09 -1.31 3.83
CA GLN A 102 12.03 -2.48 4.70
C GLN A 102 10.60 -3.01 4.85
N ILE A 103 9.60 -2.12 4.96
CA ILE A 103 8.18 -2.52 5.00
C ILE A 103 7.78 -3.22 3.70
N ILE A 104 8.17 -2.65 2.55
CA ILE A 104 7.85 -3.20 1.24
C ILE A 104 8.58 -4.53 1.00
N GLU A 105 9.86 -4.64 1.39
CA GLU A 105 10.62 -5.89 1.32
C GLU A 105 9.94 -6.98 2.16
N ASP A 106 9.59 -6.69 3.42
CA ASP A 106 8.88 -7.64 4.27
C ASP A 106 7.57 -8.09 3.63
N PHE A 107 6.87 -7.18 2.96
CA PHE A 107 5.61 -7.50 2.28
C PHE A 107 5.81 -8.37 1.03
N ILE A 108 6.77 -8.01 0.16
CA ILE A 108 7.02 -8.70 -1.11
C ILE A 108 7.70 -10.06 -0.89
N VAL A 109 8.72 -10.10 -0.01
CA VAL A 109 9.62 -11.25 0.16
C VAL A 109 9.11 -12.20 1.23
N HIS A 110 8.68 -11.64 2.37
CA HIS A 110 8.32 -12.42 3.54
C HIS A 110 6.80 -12.57 3.70
N GLN A 111 6.00 -11.94 2.83
CA GLN A 111 4.53 -11.87 2.95
C GLN A 111 4.10 -11.45 4.36
N LYS A 112 4.83 -10.47 4.89
CA LYS A 112 4.65 -9.97 6.25
C LYS A 112 4.27 -8.50 6.17
N VAL A 113 3.28 -8.13 6.96
CA VAL A 113 2.79 -6.75 7.06
C VAL A 113 3.04 -6.22 8.47
N PRO A 114 3.27 -4.92 8.63
CA PRO A 114 3.35 -4.30 9.96
C PRO A 114 2.01 -4.39 10.68
N ALA A 115 2.06 -4.26 12.01
CA ALA A 115 0.87 -4.07 12.81
C ALA A 115 0.23 -2.71 12.45
N LEU A 116 -1.04 -2.73 12.04
CA LEU A 116 -1.75 -1.55 11.51
C LEU A 116 -2.58 -0.82 12.57
N ASP A 117 -2.63 -1.32 13.81
CA ASP A 117 -3.39 -0.70 14.91
C ASP A 117 -2.87 0.69 15.30
N SER A 118 -1.60 1.00 14.99
CA SER A 118 -1.00 2.31 15.19
C SER A 118 -0.97 3.18 13.93
N TRP A 119 -1.60 2.74 12.84
CA TRP A 119 -1.64 3.46 11.56
C TRP A 119 -2.98 4.21 11.45
N ASP A 120 -2.97 5.34 10.75
CA ASP A 120 -4.17 6.12 10.54
C ASP A 120 -5.04 5.51 9.44
N ILE A 121 -6.36 5.58 9.58
CA ILE A 121 -7.27 5.24 8.50
C ILE A 121 -7.36 6.44 7.57
N VAL A 122 -6.70 6.35 6.41
CA VAL A 122 -6.73 7.39 5.36
C VAL A 122 -8.06 7.35 4.63
N LEU A 123 -8.56 6.14 4.34
CA LEU A 123 -9.80 5.95 3.59
C LEU A 123 -10.49 4.65 3.97
N ASP A 124 -11.80 4.71 4.23
CA ASP A 124 -12.65 3.55 4.46
C ASP A 124 -13.67 3.45 3.31
N LEU A 125 -13.48 2.47 2.44
CA LEU A 125 -14.32 2.20 1.26
C LEU A 125 -15.37 1.12 1.52
N ARG A 126 -15.51 0.65 2.76
CA ARG A 126 -16.56 -0.30 3.10
C ARG A 126 -17.94 0.35 2.93
N PRO A 127 -18.97 -0.42 2.55
CA PRO A 127 -20.32 0.11 2.47
C PRO A 127 -20.70 0.66 3.84
N LYS A 128 -21.04 1.95 3.89
CA LYS A 128 -21.64 2.53 5.08
C LYS A 128 -22.92 1.77 5.35
N MET A 129 -23.05 1.23 6.55
CA MET A 129 -24.28 0.59 6.99
C MET A 129 -25.40 1.62 6.80
N GLU A 130 -26.30 1.41 5.84
CA GLU A 130 -27.49 2.24 5.71
C GLU A 130 -28.19 2.15 7.06
N SER A 131 -28.21 3.24 7.82
CA SER A 131 -29.06 3.32 8.99
C SER A 131 -30.46 3.10 8.47
N TYR A 132 -31.05 1.93 8.77
CA TYR A 132 -32.47 1.70 8.56
C TYR A 132 -33.21 2.84 9.25
N VAL A 133 -33.61 3.86 8.50
CA VAL A 133 -34.67 4.76 8.92
C VAL A 133 -35.90 3.88 8.90
N LYS A 134 -36.18 3.29 10.05
CA LYS A 134 -37.42 2.55 10.31
C LYS A 134 -38.54 3.49 9.88
N GLY A 135 -39.21 3.14 8.79
CA GLY A 135 -40.36 3.88 8.31
C GLY A 135 -41.33 4.04 9.47
N SER A 136 -41.50 5.29 9.92
CA SER A 136 -42.72 5.69 10.59
C SER A 136 -43.74 5.96 9.47
N GLU A 137 -44.38 4.88 9.02
CA GLU A 137 -45.80 4.96 8.67
C GLU A 137 -46.61 5.21 9.95
N ASN A 138 -47.85 5.69 9.76
CA ASN A 138 -48.89 6.15 10.70
C ASN A 138 -48.91 7.69 10.80
N ASP A 139 -49.93 8.43 10.39
CA ASP A 139 -51.28 8.17 9.85
C ASP A 139 -51.75 9.49 9.19
#